data_AF-A0A517RMN6-F1
#
_entry.id   AF-A0A517RMN6-F1
#
_cell.length_a   1.000
_cell.length_b   1.000
_cell.length_c   1.000
_cell.angle_alpha   90.00
_cell.angle_beta   90.00
_cell.angle_gamma   90.00
#
_symmetry.space_group_name_H-M   'P 1'
#
loop_
_entity.id
_entity.type
_entity.pdbx_description
1 polymer ?
#
loop_
_entity_poly.entity_id
_entity_poly.type
_entity_poly.pdbx_seq_one_letter_code
_entity_poly.pdbx_strand_id
1 'polypeptide(L)'
;MMWEDILKDFIYLWAVIDPIGSIPVFIAVTSGTSPAVQRHIAYRAILTAAIVLIVFILGGQLLLDALEIPLAAFQIAGGMVLFLFALTMIFGESKPEAEIEESHKVDAHQSKAIFPLAIPSIASPGAMMAVVLITDNHRFDISQQLISTLTMLTVLLITLGFLLLAGPIQKLIGDSGASVVSRIGGLILASVAVDSVLSGIKSYFDIQIPG
;
A
#
# COMPACT_ATOMS: atom_id res chain seq x y z
N MET A 1 -9.56 -18.71 14.94
CA MET A 1 -9.70 -17.40 14.27
C MET A 1 -10.98 -17.43 13.46
N MET A 2 -11.90 -16.51 13.74
CA MET A 2 -13.17 -16.45 13.03
C MET A 2 -12.90 -15.98 11.60
N TRP A 3 -13.63 -16.52 10.62
CA TRP A 3 -13.58 -16.06 9.22
C TRP A 3 -13.71 -14.53 9.08
N GLU A 4 -14.36 -13.89 10.05
CA GLU A 4 -14.52 -12.45 10.16
C GLU A 4 -13.20 -11.69 10.32
N ASP A 5 -12.21 -12.23 11.05
CA ASP A 5 -10.93 -11.55 11.28
C ASP A 5 -10.09 -11.52 10.00
N ILE A 6 -10.05 -12.65 9.29
CA ILE A 6 -9.37 -12.75 7.99
C ILE A 6 -10.00 -11.79 6.97
N LEU A 7 -11.33 -11.68 6.97
CA LEU A 7 -12.03 -10.80 6.06
C LEU A 7 -11.76 -9.32 6.37
N LYS A 8 -11.71 -8.95 7.66
CA LYS A 8 -11.35 -7.58 8.08
C LYS A 8 -9.92 -7.23 7.67
N ASP A 9 -8.96 -8.11 7.96
CA ASP A 9 -7.56 -7.93 7.55
C ASP A 9 -7.45 -7.81 6.02
N PHE A 10 -8.16 -8.66 5.29
CA PHE A 10 -8.19 -8.61 3.83
C PHE A 10 -8.74 -7.29 3.31
N ILE A 11 -9.88 -6.82 3.82
CA ILE A 11 -10.48 -5.53 3.40
C ILE A 11 -9.54 -4.37 3.74
N TYR A 12 -8.91 -4.41 4.91
CA TYR A 12 -7.99 -3.37 5.34
C TYR A 12 -6.74 -3.33 4.46
N LEU A 13 -6.08 -4.48 4.26
CA LEU A 13 -4.92 -4.63 3.38
C LEU A 13 -5.26 -4.30 1.93
N TRP A 14 -6.44 -4.71 1.44
CA TRP A 14 -6.94 -4.37 0.11
C TRP A 14 -7.03 -2.86 -0.08
N ALA A 15 -7.61 -2.15 0.90
CA ALA A 15 -7.71 -0.72 0.84
C ALA A 15 -6.32 -0.08 0.80
N VAL A 16 -5.42 -0.40 1.74
CA VAL A 16 -4.13 0.31 1.88
C VAL A 16 -3.06 -0.05 0.85
N ILE A 17 -3.07 -1.29 0.32
CA ILE A 17 -2.20 -1.72 -0.79
C ILE A 17 -2.72 -1.16 -2.12
N ASP A 18 -4.02 -0.93 -2.21
CA ASP A 18 -4.73 -0.36 -3.35
C ASP A 18 -4.37 -0.99 -4.71
N PRO A 19 -4.78 -2.25 -4.96
CA PRO A 19 -4.49 -2.93 -6.22
C PRO A 19 -4.92 -2.13 -7.45
N ILE A 20 -6.04 -1.40 -7.36
CA ILE A 20 -6.64 -0.66 -8.47
C ILE A 20 -5.91 0.67 -8.67
N GLY A 21 -5.62 1.42 -7.61
CA GLY A 21 -4.86 2.68 -7.69
C GLY A 21 -3.39 2.51 -8.06
N SER A 22 -2.83 1.31 -7.91
CA SER A 22 -1.50 1.00 -8.43
C SER A 22 -1.43 0.95 -9.98
N ILE A 23 -2.57 0.80 -10.67
CA ILE A 23 -2.63 0.67 -12.13
C ILE A 23 -2.20 1.96 -12.86
N PRO A 24 -2.73 3.16 -12.56
CA PRO A 24 -2.25 4.41 -13.15
C PRO A 24 -0.75 4.64 -12.98
N VAL A 25 -0.21 4.34 -11.79
CA VAL A 25 1.22 4.46 -11.49
C VAL A 25 2.03 3.49 -12.36
N PHE A 26 1.57 2.25 -12.48
CA PHE A 26 2.20 1.25 -13.34
C PHE A 26 2.17 1.65 -14.81
N ILE A 27 1.04 2.14 -15.31
CA ILE A 27 0.90 2.62 -16.70
C ILE A 27 1.88 3.77 -16.97
N ALA A 28 1.95 4.77 -16.08
CA ALA A 28 2.86 5.89 -16.22
C ALA A 28 4.33 5.45 -16.29
N VAL A 29 4.73 4.54 -15.41
CA VAL A 29 6.11 4.02 -15.33
C VAL A 29 6.47 3.11 -16.52
N THR A 30 5.49 2.36 -17.03
CA THR A 30 5.69 1.39 -18.12
C THR A 30 5.37 1.95 -19.51
N SER A 31 4.94 3.20 -19.60
CA SER A 31 4.68 3.89 -20.86
C SER A 31 5.91 3.84 -21.78
N GLY A 32 5.69 3.52 -23.06
CA GLY A 32 6.75 3.39 -24.06
C GLY A 32 7.62 2.12 -23.94
N THR A 33 7.34 1.19 -23.02
CA THR A 33 8.10 -0.06 -22.88
C THR A 33 7.40 -1.26 -23.53
N SER A 34 8.16 -2.30 -23.90
CA SER A 34 7.61 -3.52 -24.51
C SER A 34 6.82 -4.36 -23.49
N PRO A 35 5.81 -5.15 -23.90
CA PRO A 35 5.00 -5.96 -22.98
C PRO A 35 5.82 -6.91 -22.09
N ALA A 36 6.94 -7.43 -22.59
CA ALA A 36 7.86 -8.26 -21.81
C ALA A 36 8.51 -7.47 -20.65
N VAL A 37 8.93 -6.22 -20.93
CA VAL A 37 9.49 -5.31 -19.92
C VAL A 37 8.43 -4.90 -18.89
N GLN A 38 7.19 -4.66 -19.32
CA GLN A 38 6.08 -4.34 -18.39
C GLN A 38 5.86 -5.46 -17.37
N ARG A 39 5.83 -6.73 -17.83
CA ARG A 39 5.70 -7.89 -16.94
C ARG A 39 6.87 -7.97 -15.96
N HIS A 40 8.09 -7.77 -16.43
CA HIS A 40 9.28 -7.78 -15.59
C HIS A 40 9.24 -6.70 -14.49
N ILE A 41 8.77 -5.50 -14.84
CA ILE A 41 8.56 -4.40 -13.89
C ILE A 41 7.50 -4.79 -12.85
N ALA A 42 6.37 -5.38 -13.27
CA ALA A 42 5.31 -5.81 -12.36
C ALA A 42 5.80 -6.84 -11.33
N TYR A 43 6.49 -7.90 -11.78
CA TYR A 43 7.03 -8.92 -10.87
C TYR A 43 8.05 -8.33 -9.90
N ARG A 44 8.95 -7.46 -10.38
CA ARG A 44 9.95 -6.81 -9.53
C ARG A 44 9.32 -5.87 -8.52
N ALA A 45 8.30 -5.12 -8.91
CA ALA A 45 7.62 -4.20 -8.02
C ALA A 45 6.92 -4.95 -6.87
N ILE A 46 6.21 -6.03 -7.19
CA ILE A 46 5.53 -6.87 -6.21
C ILE A 46 6.54 -7.58 -5.30
N LEU A 47 7.63 -8.11 -5.85
CA LEU A 47 8.69 -8.72 -5.04
C LEU A 47 9.32 -7.71 -4.08
N THR A 48 9.61 -6.50 -4.55
CA THR A 48 10.17 -5.43 -3.73
C THR A 48 9.20 -5.01 -2.63
N ALA A 49 7.92 -4.81 -2.97
CA ALA A 49 6.88 -4.49 -1.99
C ALA A 49 6.70 -5.60 -0.96
N ALA A 50 6.70 -6.87 -1.38
CA ALA A 50 6.62 -8.01 -0.48
C ALA A 50 7.79 -8.04 0.51
N ILE A 51 9.02 -7.84 0.03
CA ILE A 51 10.21 -7.78 0.90
C ILE A 51 10.06 -6.67 1.93
N VAL A 52 9.68 -5.47 1.50
CA VAL A 52 9.49 -4.31 2.40
C VAL A 52 8.43 -4.62 3.44
N LEU A 53 7.26 -5.10 3.04
CA LEU A 53 6.18 -5.40 3.98
C LEU A 53 6.54 -6.53 4.95
N ILE A 54 7.26 -7.57 4.50
CA ILE A 54 7.78 -8.62 5.37
C ILE A 54 8.77 -8.07 6.40
N VAL A 55 9.66 -7.15 5.99
CA VAL A 55 10.58 -6.48 6.93
C VAL A 55 9.80 -5.71 7.99
N PHE A 56 8.71 -5.02 7.62
CA PHE A 56 7.84 -4.34 8.59
C PHE A 56 7.07 -5.31 9.50
N ILE A 57 6.59 -6.45 8.99
CA ILE A 57 5.96 -7.50 9.81
C ILE A 57 6.94 -8.01 10.87
N LEU A 58 8.18 -8.30 10.49
CA LEU A 58 9.17 -8.91 11.37
C LEU A 58 9.85 -7.90 12.32
N GLY A 59 10.10 -6.69 11.83
CA GLY A 59 10.94 -5.69 12.52
C GLY A 59 10.21 -4.43 12.95
N GLY A 60 9.01 -4.15 12.42
CA GLY A 60 8.30 -2.89 12.65
C GLY A 60 7.97 -2.68 14.13
N GLN A 61 7.39 -3.69 14.79
CA GLN A 61 7.08 -3.58 16.21
C GLN A 61 8.33 -3.53 17.09
N LEU A 62 9.34 -4.34 16.78
CA LEU A 62 10.63 -4.30 17.50
C LEU A 62 11.28 -2.92 17.44
N LEU A 63 11.18 -2.24 16.29
CA LEU A 63 11.68 -0.88 16.13
C LEU A 63 10.88 0.12 16.96
N LEU A 64 9.55 0.02 16.96
CA LEU A 64 8.67 0.90 17.74
C LEU A 64 8.94 0.74 19.24
N ASP A 65 9.07 -0.50 19.72
CA ASP A 65 9.36 -0.81 21.13
C ASP A 65 10.73 -0.27 21.54
N ALA A 66 11.75 -0.41 20.68
CA ALA A 66 13.10 0.11 20.92
C ALA A 66 13.16 1.65 20.99
N LEU A 67 12.23 2.33 20.31
CA LEU A 67 12.10 3.79 20.31
C LEU A 67 11.07 4.29 21.35
N GLU A 68 10.44 3.39 22.10
CA GLU A 68 9.34 3.69 23.03
C GLU A 68 8.18 4.45 22.35
N ILE A 69 7.95 4.19 21.07
CA ILE A 69 6.86 4.80 20.30
C ILE A 69 5.61 3.93 20.44
N PRO A 70 4.50 4.45 20.99
CA PRO A 70 3.29 3.66 21.10
C PRO A 70 2.72 3.34 19.71
N LEU A 71 2.20 2.12 19.56
CA LEU A 71 1.61 1.63 18.31
C LEU A 71 0.51 2.58 17.79
N ALA A 72 -0.25 3.19 18.69
CA ALA A 72 -1.26 4.21 18.37
C ALA A 72 -0.67 5.47 17.70
N ALA A 73 0.50 5.94 18.14
CA ALA A 73 1.15 7.09 17.50
C ALA A 73 1.66 6.74 16.10
N PHE A 74 2.20 5.52 15.92
CA PHE A 74 2.58 5.02 14.60
C PHE A 74 1.36 4.89 13.67
N GLN A 75 0.22 4.43 14.20
CA GLN A 75 -1.04 4.38 13.46
C GLN A 75 -1.53 5.77 13.01
N ILE A 76 -1.45 6.77 13.87
CA ILE A 76 -1.81 8.16 13.52
C ILE A 76 -0.88 8.66 12.41
N ALA A 77 0.42 8.49 12.55
CA ALA A 77 1.40 8.94 11.55
C ALA A 77 1.21 8.24 10.20
N GLY A 78 1.10 6.91 10.19
CA GLY A 78 0.86 6.14 8.96
C GLY A 78 -0.48 6.50 8.29
N GLY A 79 -1.52 6.73 9.09
CA GLY A 79 -2.81 7.23 8.62
C GLY A 79 -2.69 8.62 7.98
N MET A 80 -1.95 9.55 8.57
CA MET A 80 -1.71 10.88 7.98
C MET A 80 -0.97 10.80 6.65
N VAL A 81 0.06 9.95 6.55
CA VAL A 81 0.81 9.78 5.30
C VAL A 81 -0.05 9.11 4.22
N LEU A 82 -0.86 8.12 4.59
CA LEU A 82 -1.83 7.50 3.69
C LEU A 82 -2.86 8.52 3.18
N PHE A 83 -3.34 9.41 4.06
CA PHE A 83 -4.26 10.48 3.68
C PHE A 83 -3.62 11.44 2.67
N LEU A 84 -2.38 11.88 2.92
CA LEU A 84 -1.64 12.72 1.97
C LEU A 84 -1.47 12.03 0.61
N PHE A 85 -1.13 10.74 0.60
CA PHE A 85 -1.04 9.98 -0.64
C PHE A 85 -2.39 9.89 -1.37
N ALA A 86 -3.49 9.66 -0.64
CA ALA A 86 -4.84 9.63 -1.19
C ALA A 86 -5.21 10.97 -1.86
N LEU A 87 -4.82 12.11 -1.27
CA LEU A 87 -5.04 13.43 -1.88
C LEU A 87 -4.34 13.57 -3.23
N THR A 88 -3.13 13.02 -3.41
CA THR A 88 -2.44 13.05 -4.71
C THR A 88 -3.25 12.35 -5.80
N MET A 89 -3.95 11.26 -5.45
CA MET A 89 -4.84 10.53 -6.37
C MET A 89 -6.15 11.27 -6.66
N ILE A 90 -6.70 11.98 -5.65
CA ILE A 90 -7.96 12.73 -5.78
C ILE A 90 -7.76 13.97 -6.64
N PHE A 91 -6.68 14.72 -6.41
CA PHE A 91 -6.43 15.97 -7.12
C PHE A 91 -5.71 15.74 -8.46
N GLY A 92 -5.10 14.57 -8.64
CA GLY A 92 -4.33 14.26 -9.84
C GLY A 92 -3.02 15.06 -9.88
N GLU A 93 -2.46 15.40 -8.72
CA GLU A 93 -1.12 15.95 -8.64
C GLU A 93 -0.17 14.85 -9.08
N SER A 94 0.34 14.98 -10.31
CA SER A 94 1.42 14.18 -10.84
C SER A 94 2.55 14.19 -9.80
N LYS A 95 2.87 13.00 -9.26
CA LYS A 95 4.08 12.84 -8.46
C LYS A 95 5.29 13.39 -9.23
N PRO A 96 6.27 13.98 -8.53
CA PRO A 96 7.20 14.95 -9.09
C PRO A 96 7.97 14.33 -10.26
N GLU A 97 7.80 14.90 -11.46
CA GLU A 97 8.69 14.62 -12.60
C GLU A 97 10.16 14.83 -12.22
N ALA A 98 10.44 15.68 -11.22
CA ALA A 98 11.76 15.95 -10.66
C ALA A 98 12.44 14.76 -9.96
N GLU A 99 11.71 13.84 -9.31
CA GLU A 99 12.33 12.66 -8.64
C GLU A 99 12.59 11.50 -9.63
N ILE A 100 11.83 11.47 -10.73
CA ILE A 100 12.02 10.52 -11.84
C ILE A 100 13.33 10.85 -12.58
N GLU A 101 13.68 12.13 -12.70
CA GLU A 101 14.92 12.58 -13.35
C GLU A 101 16.19 12.28 -12.54
N GLU A 102 16.15 12.33 -11.20
CA GLU A 102 17.32 12.02 -10.36
C GLU A 102 17.70 10.54 -10.33
N SER A 103 16.75 9.65 -10.63
CA SER A 103 16.94 8.20 -10.53
C SER A 103 17.61 7.56 -11.76
N HIS A 104 18.04 8.36 -12.75
CA HIS A 104 18.69 7.91 -13.99
C HIS A 104 20.13 7.36 -13.85
N LYS A 105 20.62 7.10 -12.62
CA LYS A 105 22.00 6.60 -12.39
C LYS A 105 22.10 5.09 -12.11
N VAL A 106 20.99 4.37 -12.03
CA VAL A 106 20.94 2.90 -11.91
C VAL A 106 20.06 2.37 -13.05
N ASP A 107 20.35 1.17 -13.59
CA ASP A 107 19.58 0.46 -14.62
C ASP A 107 18.14 0.99 -14.73
N ALA A 108 17.80 1.70 -15.82
CA ALA A 108 16.56 2.48 -15.90
C ALA A 108 15.29 1.64 -15.67
N HIS A 109 15.36 0.32 -15.86
CA HIS A 109 14.28 -0.63 -15.55
C HIS A 109 14.22 -1.04 -14.07
N GLN A 110 15.35 -1.06 -13.35
CA GLN A 110 15.39 -1.34 -11.91
C GLN A 110 14.80 -0.18 -11.11
N SER A 111 15.21 1.04 -11.42
CA SER A 111 14.69 2.23 -10.73
C SER A 111 13.18 2.34 -10.83
N LYS A 112 12.63 2.11 -12.04
CA LYS A 112 11.20 2.19 -12.34
C LYS A 112 10.33 1.20 -11.55
N ALA A 113 10.82 -0.02 -11.33
CA ALA A 113 10.09 -1.02 -10.56
C ALA A 113 10.07 -0.69 -9.07
N ILE A 114 11.14 -0.08 -8.56
CA ILE A 114 11.30 0.25 -7.13
C ILE A 114 10.54 1.54 -6.79
N PHE A 115 10.79 2.61 -7.53
CA PHE A 115 10.18 3.92 -7.29
C PHE A 115 9.51 4.46 -8.57
N PRO A 116 8.29 5.02 -8.49
CA PRO A 116 7.39 5.13 -7.33
C PRO A 116 6.47 3.91 -7.13
N LEU A 117 6.66 2.83 -7.91
CA LEU A 117 5.71 1.72 -8.00
C LEU A 117 5.74 0.77 -6.79
N ALA A 118 6.87 0.12 -6.48
CA ALA A 118 6.94 -0.71 -5.28
C ALA A 118 6.82 0.14 -4.02
N ILE A 119 7.58 1.24 -3.98
CA ILE A 119 7.57 2.26 -2.93
C ILE A 119 7.40 3.61 -3.61
N PRO A 120 6.44 4.47 -3.23
CA PRO A 120 5.48 4.29 -2.14
C PRO A 120 4.10 3.77 -2.60
N SER A 121 3.90 3.35 -3.86
CA SER A 121 2.54 3.02 -4.31
C SER A 121 1.99 1.73 -3.69
N ILE A 122 2.69 0.60 -3.79
CA ILE A 122 2.20 -0.71 -3.32
C ILE A 122 2.54 -0.90 -1.83
N ALA A 123 3.82 -0.80 -1.47
CA ALA A 123 4.25 -0.72 -0.09
C ALA A 123 4.11 0.74 0.39
N SER A 124 2.86 1.19 0.44
CA SER A 124 2.53 2.52 0.93
C SER A 124 2.81 2.62 2.43
N PRO A 125 3.01 3.83 2.97
CA PRO A 125 3.14 4.03 4.41
C PRO A 125 1.93 3.50 5.18
N GLY A 126 0.73 3.56 4.59
CA GLY A 126 -0.46 2.91 5.13
C GLY A 126 -0.39 1.39 5.12
N ALA A 127 0.16 0.78 4.06
CA ALA A 127 0.37 -0.67 4.01
C ALA A 127 1.44 -1.14 5.01
N MET A 128 2.56 -0.41 5.13
CA MET A 128 3.60 -0.68 6.13
C MET A 128 3.05 -0.59 7.56
N MET A 129 2.24 0.43 7.83
CA MET A 129 1.54 0.59 9.10
C MET A 129 0.55 -0.53 9.35
N ALA A 130 -0.30 -0.86 8.36
CA ALA A 130 -1.32 -1.88 8.48
C ALA A 130 -0.71 -3.25 8.81
N VAL A 131 0.38 -3.65 8.13
CA VAL A 131 1.01 -4.94 8.39
C VAL A 131 1.57 -5.02 9.81
N VAL A 132 2.13 -3.93 10.37
CA VAL A 132 2.59 -3.89 11.76
C VAL A 132 1.42 -3.99 12.74
N LEU A 133 0.30 -3.33 12.45
CA LEU A 133 -0.89 -3.32 13.33
C LEU A 133 -1.59 -4.68 13.39
N ILE A 134 -1.74 -5.36 12.26
CA ILE A 134 -2.41 -6.67 12.20
C ILE A 134 -1.52 -7.79 12.74
N THR A 135 -0.20 -7.61 12.76
CA THR A 135 0.75 -8.58 13.34
C THR A 135 1.27 -8.19 14.72
N ASP A 136 0.46 -7.49 15.53
CA ASP A 136 0.84 -7.11 16.89
C ASP A 136 1.27 -8.35 17.72
N ASN A 137 2.59 -8.48 17.92
CA ASN A 137 3.26 -9.60 18.58
C ASN A 137 2.90 -9.72 20.07
N HIS A 138 2.33 -8.69 20.69
CA HIS A 138 1.89 -8.75 22.08
C HIS A 138 0.49 -9.37 22.22
N ARG A 139 -0.28 -9.45 21.12
CA ARG A 139 -1.68 -9.86 21.12
C ARG A 139 -1.95 -11.14 20.35
N PHE A 140 -1.09 -11.51 19.39
CA PHE A 140 -1.35 -12.61 18.47
C PHE A 140 -0.27 -13.70 18.52
N ASP A 141 -0.71 -14.96 18.44
CA ASP A 141 0.17 -16.14 18.39
C ASP A 141 0.88 -16.25 17.03
N ILE A 142 2.00 -16.97 16.95
CA ILE A 142 2.79 -17.15 15.72
C ILE A 142 1.90 -17.70 14.57
N SER A 143 0.92 -18.52 14.93
CA SER A 143 -0.07 -19.07 14.02
C SER A 143 -0.95 -17.99 13.35
N GLN A 144 -1.31 -16.93 14.07
CA GLN A 144 -2.10 -15.80 13.56
C GLN A 144 -1.26 -14.88 12.69
N GLN A 145 -0.02 -14.60 13.08
CA GLN A 145 0.92 -13.82 12.27
C GLN A 145 1.20 -14.46 10.90
N LEU A 146 1.30 -15.80 10.86
CA LEU A 146 1.42 -16.54 9.60
C LEU A 146 0.23 -16.32 8.68
N ILE A 147 -0.98 -16.27 9.24
CA ILE A 147 -2.22 -16.11 8.46
C ILE A 147 -2.36 -14.68 7.95
N SER A 148 -2.09 -13.66 8.76
CA SER A 148 -2.10 -12.26 8.29
C SER A 148 -1.03 -12.02 7.22
N THR A 149 0.14 -12.66 7.34
CA THR A 149 1.18 -12.66 6.29
C THR A 149 0.66 -13.31 5.00
N LEU A 150 -0.04 -14.45 5.09
CA LEU A 150 -0.61 -15.12 3.92
C LEU A 150 -1.73 -14.29 3.27
N THR A 151 -2.55 -13.60 4.06
CA THR A 151 -3.57 -12.66 3.59
C THR A 151 -2.91 -11.51 2.81
N MET A 152 -1.86 -10.91 3.36
CA MET A 152 -1.07 -9.88 2.67
C MET A 152 -0.49 -10.39 1.35
N LEU A 153 0.14 -11.56 1.34
CA LEU A 153 0.67 -12.17 0.12
C LEU A 153 -0.43 -12.43 -0.91
N THR A 154 -1.62 -12.83 -0.47
CA THR A 154 -2.79 -13.01 -1.34
C THR A 154 -3.21 -11.69 -1.99
N VAL A 155 -3.28 -10.60 -1.23
CA VAL A 155 -3.57 -9.27 -1.79
C VAL A 155 -2.50 -8.85 -2.80
N LEU A 156 -1.21 -9.06 -2.50
CA LEU A 156 -0.12 -8.76 -3.45
C LEU A 156 -0.21 -9.60 -4.74
N LEU A 157 -0.60 -10.87 -4.65
CA LEU A 157 -0.82 -11.71 -5.83
C LEU A 157 -2.00 -11.19 -6.67
N ILE A 158 -3.06 -10.70 -6.03
CA ILE A 158 -4.17 -10.07 -6.75
C ILE A 158 -3.69 -8.78 -7.41
N THR A 159 -2.92 -7.93 -6.72
CA THR A 159 -2.31 -6.73 -7.29
C THR A 159 -1.45 -7.05 -8.50
N LEU A 160 -0.62 -8.09 -8.42
CA LEU A 160 0.15 -8.57 -9.57
C LEU A 160 -0.76 -8.90 -10.76
N GLY A 161 -1.89 -9.58 -10.51
CA GLY A 161 -2.91 -9.84 -11.52
C GLY A 161 -3.43 -8.56 -12.19
N PHE A 162 -3.76 -7.53 -11.39
CA PHE A 162 -4.17 -6.23 -11.92
C PHE A 162 -3.08 -5.55 -12.74
N LEU A 163 -1.82 -5.57 -12.30
CA LEU A 163 -0.69 -4.99 -13.04
C LEU A 163 -0.46 -5.70 -14.38
N LEU A 164 -0.56 -7.03 -14.40
CA LEU A 164 -0.43 -7.82 -15.64
C LEU A 164 -1.59 -7.57 -16.61
N LEU A 165 -2.76 -7.18 -16.10
CA LEU A 165 -3.95 -6.81 -16.87
C LEU A 165 -4.05 -5.30 -17.15
N ALA A 166 -3.11 -4.48 -16.67
CA ALA A 166 -3.17 -3.03 -16.79
C ALA A 166 -3.26 -2.55 -18.24
N GLY A 167 -2.54 -3.19 -19.17
CA GLY A 167 -2.60 -2.86 -20.60
C GLY A 167 -4.00 -3.04 -21.21
N PRO A 168 -4.62 -4.24 -21.10
CA PRO A 168 -6.03 -4.44 -21.47
C PRO A 168 -7.01 -3.49 -20.76
N ILE A 169 -6.81 -3.26 -19.45
CA ILE A 169 -7.66 -2.35 -18.67
C ILE A 169 -7.58 -0.94 -19.24
N GLN A 170 -6.38 -0.41 -19.49
CA GLN A 170 -6.18 0.92 -20.07
C GLN A 170 -6.85 1.06 -21.44
N LYS A 171 -6.77 0.03 -22.29
CA LYS A 171 -7.44 0.03 -23.60
C LYS A 171 -8.97 0.04 -23.49
N LEU A 172 -9.53 -0.49 -22.41
CA LEU A 172 -10.97 -0.57 -22.19
C LEU A 172 -11.53 0.74 -21.61
N ILE A 173 -10.87 1.33 -20.63
CA ILE A 173 -11.37 2.51 -19.89
C ILE A 173 -10.82 3.84 -20.42
N GLY A 174 -9.71 3.82 -21.16
CA GLY A 174 -9.02 5.01 -21.64
C GLY A 174 -8.42 5.87 -20.51
N ASP A 175 -7.68 6.91 -20.88
CA ASP A 175 -6.99 7.77 -19.90
C ASP A 175 -7.98 8.52 -19.00
N SER A 176 -9.12 8.96 -19.54
CA SER A 176 -10.20 9.59 -18.78
C SER A 176 -10.84 8.65 -17.75
N GLY A 177 -11.10 7.39 -18.13
CA GLY A 177 -11.66 6.40 -17.21
C GLY A 177 -10.68 6.01 -16.11
N ALA A 178 -9.40 5.86 -16.45
CA ALA A 178 -8.33 5.61 -15.48
C ALA A 178 -8.23 6.75 -14.44
N SER A 179 -8.37 8.01 -14.88
CA SER A 179 -8.39 9.17 -13.99
C SER A 179 -9.58 9.14 -13.02
N VAL A 180 -10.78 8.80 -13.49
CA VAL A 180 -11.98 8.68 -12.62
C VAL A 180 -11.80 7.57 -11.59
N VAL A 181 -11.31 6.39 -12.01
CA VAL A 181 -11.05 5.27 -11.12
C VAL A 181 -10.02 5.64 -10.05
N SER A 182 -8.94 6.33 -10.43
CA SER A 182 -7.94 6.84 -9.50
C SER A 182 -8.55 7.78 -8.45
N ARG A 183 -9.40 8.71 -8.86
CA ARG A 183 -10.04 9.66 -7.93
C ARG A 183 -10.99 8.96 -6.95
N ILE A 184 -11.76 7.96 -7.42
CA ILE A 184 -12.64 7.17 -6.56
C ILE A 184 -11.83 6.34 -5.57
N GLY A 185 -10.76 5.67 -6.01
CA GLY A 185 -9.85 4.93 -5.13
C GLY A 185 -9.23 5.83 -4.06
N GLY A 186 -8.79 7.03 -4.46
CA GLY A 186 -8.30 8.05 -3.55
C GLY A 186 -9.32 8.47 -2.48
N LEU A 187 -10.60 8.61 -2.82
CA LEU A 187 -11.66 8.91 -1.83
C LEU A 187 -11.84 7.77 -0.81
N ILE A 188 -11.76 6.51 -1.25
CA ILE A 188 -11.83 5.33 -0.37
C ILE A 188 -10.61 5.28 0.56
N LEU A 189 -9.41 5.45 0.00
CA LEU A 189 -8.16 5.52 0.76
C LEU A 189 -8.16 6.63 1.81
N ALA A 190 -8.63 7.82 1.44
CA ALA A 190 -8.74 8.95 2.37
C ALA A 190 -9.69 8.62 3.53
N SER A 191 -10.79 7.91 3.26
CA SER A 191 -11.73 7.47 4.29
C SER A 191 -11.09 6.46 5.26
N VAL A 192 -10.37 5.46 4.73
CA VAL A 192 -9.63 4.47 5.54
C VAL A 192 -8.51 5.11 6.35
N ALA A 193 -7.84 6.10 5.78
CA ALA A 193 -6.80 6.87 6.45
C ALA A 193 -7.38 7.67 7.64
N VAL A 194 -8.50 8.38 7.44
CA VAL A 194 -9.17 9.11 8.52
C VAL A 194 -9.66 8.16 9.62
N ASP A 195 -10.27 7.03 9.26
CA ASP A 195 -10.69 6.01 10.23
C ASP A 195 -9.52 5.46 11.05
N SER A 196 -8.37 5.24 10.40
CA SER A 196 -7.13 4.81 11.06
C SER A 196 -6.61 5.88 12.04
N VAL A 197 -6.62 7.16 11.64
CA VAL A 197 -6.21 8.28 12.51
C VAL A 197 -7.13 8.39 13.73
N LEU A 198 -8.45 8.33 13.52
CA LEU A 198 -9.42 8.42 14.61
C LEU A 198 -9.31 7.23 15.57
N SER A 199 -9.11 6.02 15.03
CA SER A 199 -8.87 4.81 15.82
C SER A 199 -7.58 4.91 16.63
N GLY A 200 -6.51 5.43 16.03
CA GLY A 200 -5.25 5.70 16.72
C GLY A 200 -5.40 6.73 17.84
N ILE A 201 -6.11 7.84 17.61
CA ILE A 201 -6.40 8.86 18.64
C ILE A 201 -7.20 8.24 19.79
N LYS A 202 -8.24 7.46 19.47
CA LYS A 202 -9.06 6.76 20.48
C LYS A 202 -8.21 5.84 21.34
N SER A 203 -7.33 5.06 20.70
CA SER A 203 -6.41 4.15 21.39
C SER A 203 -5.34 4.88 22.21
N TYR A 204 -4.90 6.07 21.77
CA TYR A 204 -3.86 6.84 22.46
C TYR A 204 -4.38 7.49 23.75
N PHE A 205 -5.62 7.99 23.73
CA PHE A 205 -6.25 8.66 24.88
C PHE A 205 -7.19 7.74 25.69
N ASP A 206 -7.25 6.44 25.37
CA ASP A 206 -8.16 5.45 25.99
C ASP A 206 -9.64 5.90 26.04
N ILE A 207 -10.11 6.51 24.95
CA ILE A 207 -11.46 7.09 24.89
C ILE A 207 -12.48 5.97 24.62
N GLN A 208 -13.29 5.61 25.62
CA GLN A 208 -14.45 4.73 25.43
C GLN A 208 -15.65 5.55 24.95
N ILE A 209 -16.09 5.34 23.70
CA ILE A 209 -17.35 5.90 23.19
C ILE A 209 -18.44 4.84 23.45
N PRO A 210 -19.51 5.14 24.22
CA PRO A 210 -20.69 4.29 24.28
C PRO A 210 -21.32 4.24 22.89
N GLY A 211 -21.41 3.03 22.33
CA GLY A 211 -22.06 2.79 21.04
C GLY A 211 -23.56 3.03 21.09
#